data_AF-A0A847AVJ0-F1
#
_entry.id   AF-A0A847AVJ0-F1
#
_cell.length_a   1.000
_cell.length_b   1.000
_cell.length_c   1.000
_cell.angle_alpha   90.00
_cell.angle_beta   90.00
_cell.angle_gamma   90.00
#
_symmetry.space_group_name_H-M   'P 1'
#
loop_
_entity.id
_entity.type
_entity.pdbx_description
1 polymer ?
#
loop_
_entity_poly.entity_id
_entity_poly.type
_entity_poly.pdbx_seq_one_letter_code
_entity_poly.pdbx_strand_id
1 'polypeptide(L)' 'GAKLGCAYKLSISVDAAVDAAKMALENIYIPEDNGILGNTPEKTIQNLAKVSNIGMNNTDSVILDVMVNKC' A
#
# COMPACT_ATOMS: atom_id res chain seq x y z
N GLY A 1 21.61 6.03 8.06
CA GLY A 1 21.48 7.19 7.17
C GLY A 1 20.18 7.18 6.38
N ALA A 2 19.00 7.14 7.04
CA ALA A 2 17.69 7.38 6.42
C ALA A 2 16.89 8.31 7.36
N LYS A 3 16.12 9.27 6.82
CA LYS A 3 15.23 10.13 7.64
C LYS A 3 14.10 9.27 8.24
N LEU A 4 13.58 9.68 9.40
CA LEU A 4 12.59 8.95 10.22
C LEU A 4 11.48 8.29 9.37
N GLY A 5 10.86 9.04 8.45
CA GLY A 5 9.77 8.53 7.62
C GLY A 5 10.18 7.37 6.70
N CYS A 6 11.36 7.40 6.09
CA CYS A 6 11.82 6.31 5.22
C CYS A 6 12.18 5.05 6.04
N ALA A 7 12.78 5.24 7.23
CA ALA A 7 13.06 4.12 8.13
C ALA A 7 11.76 3.43 8.57
N TYR A 8 10.72 4.22 8.90
CA TYR A 8 9.44 3.68 9.32
C TYR A 8 8.69 2.95 8.19
N LYS A 9 8.69 3.50 6.97
CA LYS A 9 8.13 2.83 5.78
C LYS A 9 8.78 1.46 5.55
N LEU A 10 10.11 1.40 5.65
CA LEU A 10 10.85 0.13 5.49
C LEU A 10 10.49 -0.88 6.58
N SER A 11 10.42 -0.46 7.85
CA SER A 11 10.03 -1.35 8.95
C SER A 11 8.66 -1.97 8.70
N ILE A 12 7.65 -1.16 8.39
CA ILE A 12 6.28 -1.65 8.13
C ILE A 12 6.26 -2.59 6.93
N SER A 13 7.00 -2.29 5.86
CA SER A 13 7.07 -3.18 4.69
C SER A 13 7.68 -4.54 5.02
N VAL A 14 8.70 -4.58 5.88
CA VAL A 14 9.30 -5.84 6.33
C VAL A 14 8.31 -6.63 7.18
N ASP A 15 7.63 -5.98 8.12
CA ASP A 15 6.64 -6.64 8.98
C ASP A 15 5.50 -7.25 8.14
N ALA A 16 4.95 -6.47 7.20
CA ALA A 16 3.90 -6.95 6.30
C ALA A 16 4.36 -8.12 5.41
N ALA A 17 5.62 -8.11 4.95
CA ALA A 17 6.18 -9.20 4.14
C ALA A 17 6.35 -10.49 4.95
N VAL A 18 6.79 -10.38 6.21
CA VAL A 18 6.90 -11.53 7.12
C VAL A 18 5.53 -12.12 7.42
N ASP A 19 4.53 -11.28 7.69
CA ASP A 19 3.16 -11.75 7.95
C ASP A 19 2.55 -12.40 6.71
N ALA A 20 2.72 -11.80 5.52
CA ALA A 20 2.25 -12.40 4.27
C ALA A 20 2.88 -13.77 4.01
N ALA A 21 4.18 -13.93 4.26
CA ALA A 21 4.87 -15.22 4.12
C ALA A 21 4.33 -16.27 5.09
N LYS A 22 4.11 -15.90 6.36
CA LYS A 22 3.52 -16.81 7.37
C LYS A 22 2.11 -17.25 6.98
N MET A 23 1.25 -16.31 6.58
CA MET A 23 -0.11 -16.61 6.13
C MET A 23 -0.12 -17.54 4.92
N ALA A 24 0.77 -17.30 3.95
CA ALA A 24 0.88 -18.17 2.77
C ALA A 24 1.31 -19.60 3.14
N LEU A 25 2.22 -19.78 4.09
CA LEU A 25 2.61 -21.10 4.60
C LEU A 25 1.44 -21.84 5.28
N GLU A 26 0.49 -21.10 5.86
CA GLU A 26 -0.73 -21.62 6.47
C GLU A 26 -1.91 -21.76 5.47
N ASN A 27 -1.67 -21.54 4.17
CA ASN A 27 -2.69 -21.49 3.12
C ASN A 27 -3.79 -20.44 3.36
N ILE A 28 -3.45 -19.34 4.03
CA ILE A 28 -4.32 -18.19 4.26
C ILE A 28 -4.00 -17.12 3.21
N TYR A 29 -5.00 -16.74 2.42
CA TYR A 29 -4.87 -15.68 1.42
C TYR A 29 -6.19 -14.91 1.26
N ILE A 30 -6.08 -13.67 0.75
CA ILE A 30 -7.24 -12.85 0.41
C ILE A 30 -7.64 -13.16 -1.04
N PRO A 31 -8.93 -13.38 -1.33
CA PRO A 31 -9.41 -13.61 -2.70
C PRO A 31 -9.03 -12.50 -3.68
N GLU A 32 -8.81 -12.86 -4.94
CA GLU A 32 -8.38 -11.93 -6.00
C GLU A 32 -9.41 -10.86 -6.38
N ASP A 33 -10.68 -11.04 -6.01
CA ASP A 33 -11.77 -10.09 -6.26
C ASP A 33 -11.91 -9.02 -5.17
N ASN A 34 -11.03 -9.02 -4.17
CA ASN A 34 -11.03 -8.04 -3.09
C ASN A 34 -10.14 -6.83 -3.40
N GLY A 35 -10.75 -5.64 -3.45
CA GLY A 35 -10.05 -4.37 -3.56
C GLY A 35 -9.28 -4.24 -4.87
N ILE A 36 -7.95 -4.09 -4.77
CA ILE A 36 -7.04 -3.93 -5.91
C ILE A 36 -6.29 -5.21 -6.27
N LEU A 37 -6.59 -6.33 -5.62
CA LEU A 37 -5.95 -7.61 -5.91
C LEU A 37 -6.28 -8.08 -7.33
N GLY A 38 -5.43 -8.97 -7.83
CA GLY A 38 -5.61 -9.65 -9.09
C GLY A 38 -5.08 -11.07 -8.98
N ASN A 39 -5.46 -11.91 -9.95
CA ASN A 39 -5.08 -13.31 -10.01
C ASN A 39 -3.57 -13.57 -10.15
N THR A 40 -2.78 -12.52 -10.44
CA THR A 40 -1.32 -12.54 -10.36
C THR A 40 -0.79 -11.30 -9.62
N PRO A 41 0.44 -11.36 -9.09
CA PRO A 41 1.11 -10.20 -8.52
C PRO A 41 1.20 -9.02 -9.50
N GLU A 42 1.51 -9.27 -10.77
CA GLU A 42 1.60 -8.24 -11.81
C GLU A 42 0.25 -7.57 -12.04
N LYS A 43 -0.85 -8.33 -12.03
CA LYS A 43 -2.19 -7.78 -12.18
C LYS A 43 -2.54 -6.89 -10.98
N THR A 44 -2.18 -7.31 -9.78
CA THR A 44 -2.31 -6.49 -8.56
C THR A 44 -1.52 -5.18 -8.67
N ILE A 45 -0.27 -5.24 -9.15
CA ILE A 45 0.57 -4.06 -9.37
C ILE A 45 -0.04 -3.11 -10.42
N GLN A 46 -0.62 -3.64 -11.51
CA GLN A 46 -1.31 -2.82 -12.51
C GLN A 46 -2.56 -2.14 -11.94
N ASN A 47 -3.35 -2.86 -11.13
CA ASN A 47 -4.52 -2.30 -10.45
C ASN A 47 -4.09 -1.20 -9.46
N LEU A 48 -3.03 -1.44 -8.67
CA LEU A 48 -2.41 -0.44 -7.80
C LEU A 48 -1.97 0.79 -8.60
N ALA A 49 -1.28 0.60 -9.72
CA ALA A 49 -0.85 1.69 -10.58
C ALA A 49 -2.03 2.52 -11.12
N LYS A 50 -3.14 1.89 -11.48
CA LYS A 50 -4.37 2.60 -11.88
C LYS A 50 -4.92 3.46 -10.75
N VAL A 51 -4.99 2.92 -9.54
CA VAL A 51 -5.44 3.69 -8.36
C VAL A 51 -4.48 4.85 -8.08
N SER A 52 -3.18 4.61 -8.07
CA SER A 52 -2.17 5.64 -7.78
C SER A 52 -2.11 6.74 -8.85
N ASN A 53 -2.17 6.38 -10.14
CA ASN A 53 -2.00 7.36 -11.22
C ASN A 53 -3.29 8.10 -11.60
N ILE A 54 -4.46 7.52 -11.35
CA ILE A 54 -5.75 8.10 -11.74
C ILE A 54 -6.59 8.42 -10.50
N GLY A 55 -6.75 7.44 -9.61
CA GLY A 55 -7.58 7.58 -8.41
C GLY A 55 -7.04 8.60 -7.42
N MET A 56 -5.71 8.77 -7.34
CA MET A 56 -5.08 9.65 -6.36
C MET A 56 -4.81 11.08 -6.85
N ASN A 57 -5.30 11.48 -8.03
CA ASN A 57 -4.99 12.79 -8.65
C ASN A 57 -5.15 14.02 -7.74
N ASN A 58 -6.13 14.01 -6.83
CA ASN A 58 -6.39 15.14 -5.92
C ASN A 58 -5.86 14.93 -4.50
N THR A 59 -5.22 13.79 -4.23
CA THR A 59 -4.85 13.36 -2.87
C THR A 59 -3.84 14.30 -2.23
N ASP A 60 -2.84 14.75 -2.99
CA ASP A 60 -1.81 15.67 -2.47
C ASP A 60 -2.40 17.01 -2.01
N SER A 61 -3.32 17.57 -2.78
CA SER A 61 -4.01 18.82 -2.39
C SER A 61 -4.82 18.64 -1.12
N VAL A 62 -5.51 17.50 -0.97
CA VAL A 62 -6.28 17.18 0.24
C VAL A 62 -5.34 16.93 1.44
N ILE A 63 -4.21 16.25 1.24
CA ILE A 63 -3.19 16.07 2.29
C ILE A 63 -2.66 17.42 2.74
N LEU A 64 -2.35 18.32 1.81
CA LEU A 64 -1.84 19.65 2.13
C LEU A 64 -2.88 20.46 2.92
N ASP A 65 -4.16 20.38 2.53
CA ASP A 65 -5.26 21.00 3.26
C ASP A 65 -5.32 20.51 4.72
N VAL A 66 -5.25 19.20 4.94
CA VAL A 66 -5.18 18.61 6.30
C VAL A 66 -3.92 19.05 7.06
N MET A 67 -2.79 19.22 6.37
CA MET A 67 -1.53 19.63 7.00
C MET A 67 -1.55 21.09 7.47
N VAL A 68 -2.18 21.97 6.68
CA VAL A 68 -2.16 23.43 6.89
C VAL A 68 -3.35 23.91 7.71
N ASN A 69 -4.53 23.30 7.54
CA ASN A 69 -5.75 23.66 8.26
C ASN A 69 -5.94 22.82 9.54
N LYS A 70 -4.84 22.48 10.22
CA LYS A 70 -4.89 21.87 11.55
C LYS A 70 -5.48 22.87 12.54
N CYS A 71 -6.72 22.64 12.99
CA CYS A 71 -7.23 23.22 14.23
C CYS A 71 -6.41 22.71 15.42
#